data_AF-A0A4D4L542-F1
#
_entry.id   AF-A0A4D4L542-F1
#
_cell.length_a   1.000
_cell.length_b   1.000
_cell.length_c   1.000
_cell.angle_alpha   90.00
_cell.angle_beta   90.00
_cell.angle_gamma   90.00
#
_symmetry.space_group_name_H-M   'P 1'
#
loop_
_entity.id
_entity.type
_entity.pdbx_description
1 polymer ?
#
loop_
_entity_poly.entity_id
_entity_poly.type
_entity_poly.pdbx_seq_one_letter_code
_entity_poly.pdbx_strand_id
1 'polypeptide(L)'
;MNSRQRRGVILLLLSVLCAVGAFAGVLSVVNDVESKVGPETTAYKLTSDVKPYKALEAGEFEKVSMPKRYVPSTAVTDLDELRGKIAVTQLTKGSLLQRDMIVNRPALKPGQQEIAIMVDAATGVAGKITPGRGSTSTPPSRAAPRARSRSPS
;
A
#
# COMPACT_ATOMS: atom_id res chain seq x y z
N MET A 1 66.28 1.79 29.27
CA MET A 1 65.25 1.74 28.19
C MET A 1 65.87 2.29 26.91
N ASN A 2 65.94 1.47 25.86
CA ASN A 2 66.59 1.83 24.60
C ASN A 2 65.81 2.95 23.88
N SER A 3 66.53 3.95 23.35
CA SER A 3 65.99 5.09 22.59
C SER A 3 65.12 4.66 21.40
N ARG A 4 65.40 3.49 20.81
CA ARG A 4 64.58 2.85 19.77
C ARG A 4 63.22 2.37 20.26
N GLN A 5 63.14 1.84 21.49
CA GLN A 5 61.90 1.30 22.06
C GLN A 5 60.93 2.43 22.45
N ARG A 6 61.44 3.55 22.99
CA ARG A 6 60.63 4.75 23.26
C ARG A 6 59.99 5.32 22.00
N ARG A 7 60.73 5.38 20.89
CA ARG A 7 60.20 5.88 19.61
C ARG A 7 59.09 4.99 19.06
N GLY A 8 59.21 3.66 19.17
CA GLY A 8 58.16 2.73 18.79
C GLY A 8 56.88 2.88 19.62
N VAL A 9 57.01 3.04 20.95
CA VAL A 9 55.86 3.26 21.84
C VAL A 9 55.12 4.57 21.52
N ILE A 10 55.85 5.64 21.21
CA ILE A 10 55.24 6.93 20.83
C ILE A 10 54.42 6.79 19.54
N LEU A 11 54.96 6.09 18.52
CA LEU A 11 54.22 5.85 17.28
C LEU A 11 52.98 4.98 17.51
N LEU A 12 53.07 3.98 18.38
CA LEU A 12 51.93 3.14 18.76
C LEU A 12 50.85 3.96 19.45
N LEU A 13 51.22 4.79 20.42
CA LEU A 13 50.28 5.68 21.11
C LEU A 13 49.62 6.68 20.15
N LEU A 14 50.39 7.27 19.23
CA LEU A 14 49.87 8.20 18.22
C LEU A 14 48.88 7.50 17.28
N SER A 15 49.19 6.27 16.85
CA SER A 15 48.29 5.47 16.01
C SER A 15 46.98 5.15 16.73
N VAL A 16 47.05 4.75 18.01
CA VAL A 16 45.86 4.49 18.83
C VAL A 16 45.04 5.77 19.00
N LEU A 17 45.70 6.91 19.25
CA LEU A 17 45.02 8.20 19.37
C LEU A 17 44.28 8.57 18.08
N CYS A 18 44.93 8.42 16.92
CA CYS A 18 44.30 8.64 15.62
C CYS A 18 43.12 7.70 15.37
N ALA A 19 43.24 6.42 15.75
CA ALA A 19 42.15 5.45 15.62
C ALA A 19 40.94 5.82 16.48
N VAL A 20 41.17 6.24 17.72
CA VAL A 20 40.09 6.72 18.62
C VAL A 20 39.45 7.99 18.06
N GLY A 21 40.25 8.94 17.54
CA GLY A 21 39.74 10.16 16.93
C GLY A 21 38.87 9.89 15.70
N ALA A 22 39.31 9.00 14.80
CA ALA A 22 38.53 8.59 13.64
C ALA A 22 37.24 7.89 14.06
N PHE A 23 37.30 6.98 15.03
CA PHE A 23 36.14 6.25 15.54
C PHE A 23 35.10 7.19 16.16
N ALA A 24 35.55 8.14 17.01
CA ALA A 24 34.68 9.16 17.59
C ALA A 24 34.06 10.06 16.52
N GLY A 25 34.82 10.41 15.48
CA GLY A 25 34.32 11.17 14.33
C GLY A 25 33.18 10.45 13.61
N VAL A 26 33.34 9.14 13.33
CA VAL A 26 32.29 8.32 12.71
C VAL A 26 31.05 8.27 13.59
N LEU A 27 31.19 8.03 14.90
CA LEU A 27 30.06 8.03 15.84
C LEU A 27 29.33 9.37 15.86
N SER A 28 30.06 10.49 15.79
CA SER A 28 29.45 11.82 15.75
C SER A 28 28.58 12.01 14.50
N VAL A 29 29.00 11.51 13.34
CA VAL A 29 28.23 11.60 12.09
C VAL A 29 26.99 10.70 12.16
N VAL A 30 27.13 9.47 12.67
CA VAL A 30 25.99 8.55 12.81
C VAL A 30 24.93 9.14 13.75
N ASN A 31 25.35 9.66 14.91
CA ASN A 31 24.45 10.28 15.87
C ASN A 31 23.77 11.53 15.31
N ASP A 32 24.49 12.35 14.52
CA ASP A 32 23.92 13.52 13.84
C ASP A 32 22.87 13.10 12.80
N VAL A 33 23.13 12.05 12.01
CA VAL A 33 22.16 11.51 11.05
C VAL A 33 20.91 10.98 11.74
N GLU A 34 21.08 10.22 12.83
CA GLU A 34 19.96 9.70 13.63
C GLU A 34 19.12 10.85 14.22
N SER A 35 19.77 11.91 14.71
CA SER A 35 19.08 13.12 15.18
C SER A 35 18.28 13.83 14.09
N LYS A 36 18.74 13.77 12.82
CA LYS A 36 18.14 14.45 11.66
C LYS A 36 16.95 13.71 11.05
N VAL A 37 16.88 12.39 11.23
CA VAL A 37 15.76 11.56 10.70
C VAL A 37 14.57 11.48 11.67
N GLY A 38 14.79 11.81 12.95
CA GLY A 38 13.74 11.90 13.96
C GLY A 38 13.26 10.54 14.45
N PRO A 39 12.24 10.51 15.35
CA PRO A 39 11.77 9.27 15.94
C PRO A 39 11.23 8.31 14.88
N GLU A 40 11.50 7.02 15.06
CA GLU A 40 10.88 5.99 14.24
C GLU A 40 9.39 5.87 14.55
N THR A 41 8.58 5.64 13.51
CA THR A 41 7.16 5.35 13.64
C THR A 41 6.84 4.06 12.92
N THR A 42 5.79 3.39 13.39
CA THR A 42 5.25 2.21 12.71
C THR A 42 4.45 2.63 11.48
N ALA A 43 4.70 1.98 10.35
CA ALA A 43 3.88 2.05 9.15
C ALA A 43 3.59 0.64 8.63
N TYR A 44 2.52 0.50 7.84
CA TYR A 44 2.15 -0.78 7.24
C TYR A 44 2.39 -0.78 5.72
N LYS A 45 3.03 -1.85 5.25
CA LYS A 45 3.37 -2.07 3.84
C LYS A 45 2.60 -3.28 3.31
N LEU A 46 2.14 -3.22 2.07
CA LEU A 46 1.40 -4.34 1.47
C LEU A 46 2.32 -5.51 1.10
N THR A 47 1.91 -6.73 1.42
CA THR A 47 2.63 -7.97 1.06
C THR A 47 2.17 -8.55 -0.27
N SER A 48 0.97 -8.18 -0.73
CA SER A 48 0.32 -8.65 -1.96
C SER A 48 -0.43 -7.51 -2.66
N ASP A 49 -0.78 -7.73 -3.93
CA ASP A 49 -1.62 -6.79 -4.69
C ASP A 49 -3.09 -6.92 -4.26
N VAL A 50 -3.73 -5.80 -3.96
CA VAL A 50 -5.14 -5.73 -3.56
C VAL A 50 -5.95 -5.04 -4.66
N LYS A 51 -6.99 -5.71 -5.13
CA LYS A 51 -7.90 -5.18 -6.15
C LYS A 51 -8.76 -4.04 -5.58
N PRO A 52 -9.20 -3.08 -6.41
CA PRO A 52 -10.17 -2.06 -6.02
C PRO A 52 -11.45 -2.69 -5.44
N TYR A 53 -12.05 -2.03 -4.46
CA TYR A 53 -13.29 -2.42 -3.78
C TYR A 53 -13.22 -3.76 -3.02
N LYS A 54 -12.01 -4.33 -2.83
CA LYS A 54 -11.79 -5.49 -1.98
C LYS A 54 -11.71 -5.07 -0.51
N ALA A 55 -12.21 -5.94 0.37
CA ALA A 55 -11.98 -5.80 1.82
C ALA A 55 -10.50 -5.97 2.14
N LEU A 56 -10.01 -5.19 3.10
CA LEU A 56 -8.64 -5.26 3.58
C LEU A 56 -8.55 -6.24 4.73
N GLU A 57 -7.63 -7.20 4.64
CA GLU A 57 -7.38 -8.19 5.69
C GLU A 57 -6.05 -7.92 6.38
N ALA A 58 -6.00 -8.09 7.71
CA ALA A 58 -4.79 -7.80 8.49
C ALA A 58 -3.56 -8.61 8.03
N GLY A 59 -3.75 -9.78 7.41
CA GLY A 59 -2.66 -10.62 6.90
C GLY A 59 -2.03 -10.13 5.59
N GLU A 60 -2.63 -9.15 4.90
CA GLU A 60 -2.10 -8.56 3.66
C GLU A 60 -1.09 -7.43 3.94
N PHE A 61 -0.79 -7.16 5.22
CA PHE A 61 0.07 -6.06 5.65
C PHE A 61 1.24 -6.52 6.51
N GLU A 62 2.39 -5.93 6.25
CA GLU A 62 3.62 -6.11 7.02
C GLU A 62 3.93 -4.83 7.80
N LYS A 63 4.28 -5.00 9.08
CA LYS A 63 4.69 -3.91 9.96
C LYS A 63 6.13 -3.50 9.64
N VAL A 64 6.34 -2.25 9.29
CA VAL A 64 7.66 -1.68 8.99
C VAL A 64 7.93 -0.49 9.92
N SER A 65 9.12 -0.45 10.52
CA SER A 65 9.60 0.72 11.26
C SER A 65 10.37 1.62 10.30
N MET A 66 10.06 2.91 10.28
CA MET A 66 10.82 3.90 9.51
C MET A 66 10.74 5.28 10.15
N PRO A 67 11.70 6.19 9.87
CA PRO A 67 11.70 7.51 10.50
C PRO A 67 10.46 8.31 10.13
N LYS A 68 9.84 8.96 11.13
CA LYS A 68 8.56 9.68 10.99
C LYS A 68 8.57 10.72 9.85
N ARG A 69 9.73 11.29 9.53
CA ARG A 69 9.88 12.28 8.46
C ARG A 69 9.58 11.72 7.05
N TYR A 70 9.74 10.41 6.86
CA TYR A 70 9.44 9.73 5.59
C TYR A 70 8.03 9.14 5.55
N VAL A 71 7.33 9.11 6.68
CA VAL A 71 5.97 8.59 6.78
C VAL A 71 4.98 9.71 6.48
N PRO A 72 4.10 9.56 5.47
CA PRO A 72 3.02 10.50 5.24
C PRO A 72 2.15 10.63 6.49
N SER A 73 1.62 11.83 6.78
CA SER A 73 0.68 12.04 7.88
C SER A 73 -0.60 11.20 7.74
N THR A 74 -0.93 10.82 6.51
CA THR A 74 -2.04 9.94 6.14
C THR A 74 -1.74 8.45 6.32
N ALA A 75 -0.50 8.05 6.65
CA ALA A 75 -0.16 6.65 6.80
C ALA A 75 -0.93 6.00 7.96
N VAL A 76 -1.38 4.77 7.72
CA VAL A 76 -2.06 3.98 8.76
C VAL A 76 -1.01 3.46 9.74
N THR A 77 -1.23 3.72 11.03
CA THR A 77 -0.35 3.31 12.13
C THR A 77 -0.95 2.19 12.97
N ASP A 78 -2.23 1.88 12.79
CA ASP A 78 -2.96 0.83 13.48
C ASP A 78 -3.84 0.05 12.50
N LEU A 79 -3.73 -1.29 12.48
CA LEU A 79 -4.54 -2.17 11.64
C LEU A 79 -6.02 -2.18 12.04
N ASP A 80 -6.33 -1.75 13.27
CA ASP A 80 -7.71 -1.65 13.73
C ASP A 80 -8.51 -0.61 12.93
N GLU A 81 -7.84 0.39 12.37
CA GLU A 81 -8.44 1.35 11.45
C GLU A 81 -8.93 0.67 10.15
N LEU A 82 -8.43 -0.51 9.78
CA LEU A 82 -8.80 -1.17 8.52
C LEU A 82 -10.08 -2.00 8.60
N ARG A 83 -10.56 -2.29 9.82
CA ARG A 83 -11.72 -3.18 10.00
C ARG A 83 -12.97 -2.56 9.35
N GLY A 84 -13.58 -3.30 8.43
CA GLY A 84 -14.79 -2.87 7.72
C GLY A 84 -14.53 -1.84 6.61
N LYS A 85 -13.27 -1.55 6.27
CA LYS A 85 -12.90 -0.69 5.14
C LYS A 85 -12.59 -1.50 3.88
N ILE A 86 -12.71 -0.83 2.74
CA ILE A 86 -12.39 -1.35 1.41
C ILE A 86 -11.37 -0.44 0.73
N ALA A 87 -10.56 -1.02 -0.16
CA ALA A 87 -9.65 -0.24 -1.00
C ALA A 87 -10.43 0.55 -2.06
N VAL A 88 -10.11 1.83 -2.24
CA VAL A 88 -10.71 2.67 -3.31
C VAL A 88 -10.07 2.38 -4.66
N THR A 89 -8.76 2.16 -4.66
CA THR A 89 -7.94 1.95 -5.85
C THR A 89 -7.22 0.60 -5.77
N GLN A 90 -6.50 0.25 -6.84
CA GLN A 90 -5.63 -0.92 -6.82
C GLN A 90 -4.42 -0.60 -5.94
N LEU A 91 -4.19 -1.41 -4.91
CA LEU A 91 -3.01 -1.28 -4.07
C LEU A 91 -1.97 -2.29 -4.55
N THR A 92 -0.75 -1.81 -4.78
CA THR A 92 0.35 -2.65 -5.23
C THR A 92 1.17 -3.16 -4.05
N LYS A 93 1.69 -4.37 -4.21
CA LYS A 93 2.65 -4.97 -3.29
C LYS A 93 3.80 -4.00 -3.06
N GLY A 94 4.11 -3.82 -1.79
CA GLY A 94 5.18 -2.96 -1.32
C GLY A 94 4.86 -1.48 -1.22
N SER A 95 3.64 -1.06 -1.58
CA SER A 95 3.18 0.29 -1.30
C SER A 95 2.91 0.47 0.21
N LEU A 96 3.08 1.70 0.68
CA LEU A 96 2.66 2.10 2.02
C LEU A 96 1.15 2.32 2.06
N LEU A 97 0.52 1.80 3.10
CA LEU A 97 -0.91 1.96 3.31
C LEU A 97 -1.23 3.34 3.88
N GLN A 98 -2.14 4.04 3.20
CA GLN A 98 -2.58 5.37 3.59
C GLN A 98 -4.11 5.42 3.76
N ARG A 99 -4.58 6.29 4.65
CA ARG A 99 -5.99 6.45 5.04
C ARG A 99 -6.89 6.95 3.90
N ASP A 100 -6.33 7.67 2.95
CA ASP A 100 -7.02 8.17 1.75
C ASP A 100 -7.25 7.07 0.70
N MET A 101 -6.52 5.96 0.78
CA MET A 101 -6.69 4.81 -0.11
C MET A 101 -7.80 3.86 0.35
N ILE A 102 -8.38 4.10 1.54
CA ILE A 102 -9.32 3.20 2.21
C ILE A 102 -10.59 3.95 2.59
N VAL A 103 -11.74 3.37 2.32
CA VAL A 103 -13.05 3.95 2.66
C VAL A 103 -13.89 2.95 3.42
N ASN A 104 -14.82 3.46 4.22
CA ASN A 104 -15.82 2.60 4.84
C ASN A 104 -16.62 1.91 3.73
N ARG A 105 -16.87 0.61 3.90
CA ARG A 105 -17.76 -0.11 3.00
C ARG A 105 -19.11 0.62 2.93
N PRO A 106 -19.58 1.02 1.74
CA PRO A 106 -20.93 1.57 1.60
C PRO A 106 -21.93 0.54 2.10
N ALA A 107 -22.68 0.89 3.14
CA ALA A 107 -23.78 0.06 3.64
C ALA A 107 -25.09 0.64 3.14
N LEU A 108 -25.92 -0.19 2.51
CA LEU A 108 -27.30 0.16 2.18
C LEU A 108 -28.04 0.33 3.51
N LYS A 109 -28.49 1.56 3.79
CA LYS A 109 -29.36 1.81 4.95
C LYS A 109 -30.72 1.14 4.73
N PRO A 110 -31.44 0.71 5.77
CA PRO A 110 -32.81 0.24 5.62
C PRO A 110 -33.65 1.27 4.84
N GLY A 111 -34.22 0.86 3.70
CA GLY A 111 -34.97 1.75 2.79
C GLY A 111 -34.16 2.34 1.62
N GLN A 112 -32.86 2.07 1.52
CA GLN A 112 -32.08 2.36 0.30
C GLN A 112 -32.11 1.16 -0.65
N GLN A 113 -32.37 1.43 -1.93
CA GLN A 113 -32.39 0.44 -3.00
C GLN A 113 -31.20 0.72 -3.93
N GLU A 114 -30.40 -0.29 -4.21
CA GLU A 114 -29.32 -0.19 -5.20
C GLU A 114 -29.96 -0.15 -6.60
N ILE A 115 -30.01 1.04 -7.20
CA ILE A 115 -30.55 1.21 -8.55
C ILE A 115 -29.39 1.05 -9.53
N ALA A 116 -29.27 -0.12 -10.15
CA ALA A 116 -28.44 -0.30 -11.33
C ALA A 116 -29.15 0.33 -12.54
N ILE A 117 -28.81 1.58 -12.86
CA ILE A 117 -29.28 2.21 -14.09
C ILE A 117 -28.45 1.62 -15.23
N MET A 118 -29.08 0.81 -16.09
CA MET A 118 -28.50 0.41 -17.37
C MET A 118 -28.46 1.66 -18.26
N VAL A 119 -27.33 2.36 -18.32
CA VAL A 119 -27.13 3.47 -19.24
C VAL A 119 -26.81 2.90 -20.61
N ASP A 120 -27.76 3.04 -21.55
CA ASP A 120 -27.50 2.82 -22.96
C ASP A 120 -26.56 3.93 -23.47
N ALA A 121 -25.47 3.55 -24.13
CA ALA A 121 -24.39 4.45 -24.51
C ALA A 121 -24.82 5.56 -25.49
N ALA A 122 -26.03 5.46 -26.06
CA ALA A 122 -26.58 6.42 -27.01
C ALA A 122 -26.87 7.81 -26.41
N THR A 123 -27.07 7.94 -25.09
CA THR A 123 -27.35 9.23 -24.43
C THR A 123 -26.18 9.76 -23.58
N GLY A 124 -25.04 9.08 -23.60
CA GLY A 124 -23.83 9.44 -22.86
C GLY A 124 -23.01 10.53 -23.54
N VAL A 125 -23.21 11.78 -23.13
CA VAL A 125 -22.21 12.87 -23.12
C VAL A 125 -21.26 12.91 -24.34
N ALA A 126 -21.70 13.55 -25.42
CA ALA A 126 -20.84 14.07 -26.49
C ALA A 126 -19.66 13.15 -26.94
N GLY A 127 -19.89 11.84 -27.11
CA GLY A 127 -18.98 10.93 -27.80
C GLY A 127 -17.61 10.69 -27.15
N LYS A 128 -17.45 10.92 -25.84
CA LYS A 128 -16.14 10.83 -25.15
C LYS A 128 -15.85 9.47 -24.50
N ILE A 129 -16.79 8.53 -24.49
CA ILE A 129 -16.62 7.22 -23.85
C ILE A 129 -17.00 6.12 -24.83
N THR A 130 -16.02 5.29 -25.22
CA THR A 130 -16.21 4.15 -26.13
C THR A 130 -16.26 2.86 -25.30
N PRO A 131 -17.42 2.24 -25.08
CA PRO A 131 -17.50 0.92 -24.48
C PRO A 131 -17.27 -0.12 -25.58
N GLY A 132 -16.11 -0.77 -25.59
CA GLY A 132 -15.79 -1.75 -26.63
C GLY A 132 -14.49 -2.53 -26.49
N ARG A 133 -13.71 -2.35 -25.42
CA ARG A 133 -12.52 -3.19 -25.15
C ARG A 133 -12.74 -4.03 -23.90
N GLY A 134 -13.82 -4.81 -23.91
CA GLY A 134 -14.18 -5.78 -22.89
C GLY A 134 -14.29 -7.17 -23.51
N SER A 135 -13.52 -8.10 -22.98
CA SER A 135 -13.42 -9.52 -23.34
C SER A 135 -14.77 -10.20 -23.51
N THR A 136 -14.87 -11.04 -24.55
CA THR A 136 -15.96 -11.97 -24.83
C THR A 136 -16.19 -12.93 -23.66
N SER A 137 -17.32 -12.76 -22.96
CA SER A 137 -17.90 -13.80 -22.11
C SER A 137 -19.24 -14.21 -22.69
N THR A 138 -19.27 -15.38 -23.33
CA THR A 138 -20.44 -16.06 -23.87
C THR A 138 -21.45 -16.38 -22.75
N PRO A 139 -22.73 -15.98 -22.84
CA PRO A 139 -23.77 -16.48 -21.94
C PRO A 139 -24.43 -17.77 -22.50
N PRO A 140 -24.93 -18.67 -21.62
CA PRO A 140 -25.40 -19.99 -22.01
C PRO A 140 -26.88 -20.03 -22.47
N SER A 141 -27.13 -21.01 -23.33
CA SER A 141 -28.40 -21.50 -23.85
C SER A 141 -29.49 -21.77 -22.78
N ARG A 142 -30.74 -21.33 -23.03
CA ARG A 142 -31.95 -22.00 -22.53
C ARG A 142 -33.25 -21.70 -23.32
N ALA A 143 -33.68 -22.74 -24.05
CA ALA A 143 -35.04 -23.26 -24.35
C ALA A 143 -36.26 -22.32 -24.54
N ALA A 144 -36.99 -22.55 -25.65
CA ALA A 144 -38.38 -22.15 -25.87
C ALA A 144 -39.30 -23.40 -25.98
N PRO A 145 -40.49 -23.44 -25.36
CA PRO A 145 -41.50 -24.46 -25.65
C PRO A 145 -42.45 -23.97 -26.75
N ARG A 146 -42.62 -24.76 -27.82
CA ARG A 146 -43.60 -24.50 -28.89
C ARG A 146 -45.02 -24.84 -28.42
N ALA A 147 -45.90 -23.85 -28.53
CA ALA A 147 -47.33 -23.96 -28.26
C ALA A 147 -48.06 -24.73 -29.37
N ARG A 148 -49.09 -25.49 -28.95
CA ARG A 148 -50.08 -26.21 -29.75
C ARG A 148 -50.88 -25.27 -30.65
N SER A 149 -51.12 -25.70 -31.90
CA SER A 149 -52.27 -25.25 -32.70
C SER A 149 -53.08 -26.48 -33.14
N ARG A 150 -54.27 -26.65 -32.55
CA ARG A 150 -55.33 -27.52 -33.09
C ARG A 150 -56.27 -26.62 -33.90
N SER A 151 -56.54 -26.99 -35.15
CA SER A 151 -57.70 -26.54 -35.93
C SER A 151 -58.63 -27.74 -36.09
N PRO A 152 -59.95 -27.61 -35.91
CA PRO A 152 -60.90 -28.62 -36.34
C PRO A 152 -61.30 -28.40 -37.80
N SER A 153 -61.71 -29.50 -38.42
CA SER A 153 -62.37 -29.60 -39.72
C SER A 153 -63.86 -29.35 -39.61
#